data_AF-A0A5K1E5R6-F1
#
_entry.id   AF-A0A5K1E5R6-F1
#
_cell.length_a   1.000
_cell.length_b   1.000
_cell.length_c   1.000
_cell.angle_alpha   90.00
_cell.angle_beta   90.00
_cell.angle_gamma   90.00
#
_symmetry.space_group_name_H-M   'P 1'
#
loop_
_entity.id
_entity.type
_entity.pdbx_description
1 polymer ?
#
loop_
_entity_poly.entity_id
_entity_poly.type
_entity_poly.pdbx_seq_one_letter_code
_entity_poly.pdbx_strand_id
1 'polypeptide(L)' 'LVLQDLKMESETGDLTFKGLGVCEELLAACENLGWKVPSKIQAQSIPHALE' A
#
# COMPACT_ATOMS: atom_id res chain seq x y z
N LEU A 1 -1.18 -28.82 -11.45
CA LEU A 1 -0.90 -27.96 -10.27
C LEU A 1 -0.60 -26.57 -10.79
N VAL A 2 -1.31 -25.59 -10.26
CA VAL A 2 -1.61 -24.29 -10.86
C VAL A 2 -0.36 -23.40 -10.82
N LEU A 3 0.22 -23.10 -11.98
CA LEU A 3 1.39 -22.22 -12.14
C LEU A 3 1.02 -20.72 -12.01
N GLN A 4 -0.17 -20.39 -11.49
CA GLN A 4 -0.64 -19.00 -11.36
C GLN A 4 -0.40 -18.40 -9.96
N ASP A 5 0.10 -19.16 -8.99
CA ASP A 5 0.27 -18.71 -7.60
C ASP A 5 1.60 -17.99 -7.29
N LEU A 6 2.40 -17.62 -8.31
CA LEU A 6 3.71 -16.97 -8.08
C LEU A 6 3.95 -15.67 -8.86
N LYS A 7 2.90 -14.98 -9.32
CA LYS A 7 3.05 -13.58 -9.77
C LYS A 7 2.82 -12.63 -8.60
N MET A 8 3.85 -12.45 -7.79
CA MET A 8 4.03 -11.17 -7.10
C MET A 8 5.52 -10.96 -6.81
N GLU A 9 6.33 -10.92 -7.86
CA GLU A 9 7.58 -10.18 -7.80
C GLU A 9 7.20 -8.71 -7.61
N SER A 10 7.43 -8.25 -6.39
CA SER A 10 7.17 -6.88 -5.99
C SER A 10 8.09 -5.97 -6.78
N GLU A 11 7.54 -5.25 -7.76
CA GLU A 11 8.07 -3.97 -8.19
C GLU A 11 7.89 -2.98 -7.02
N THR A 12 8.75 -3.12 -6.01
CA THR A 12 8.89 -2.20 -4.87
C THR A 12 9.65 -0.96 -5.30
N GLY A 13 9.08 -0.22 -6.25
CA GLY A 13 9.43 1.16 -6.58
C GLY A 13 8.18 2.00 -6.43
N ASP A 14 8.13 2.83 -5.38
CA ASP A 14 7.18 3.95 -5.23
C ASP A 14 5.72 3.67 -4.82
N LEU A 15 5.42 2.60 -4.07
CA LEU A 15 4.12 2.51 -3.38
C LEU A 15 4.11 3.46 -2.16
N THR A 16 3.30 4.50 -2.23
CA THR A 16 3.08 5.48 -1.14
C THR A 16 1.65 5.41 -0.63
N PHE A 17 1.40 5.75 0.64
CA PHE A 17 0.03 5.85 1.16
C PHE A 17 -0.84 6.78 0.32
N LYS A 18 -0.26 7.86 -0.24
CA LYS A 18 -0.93 8.78 -1.15
C LYS A 18 -1.36 8.10 -2.45
N GLY A 19 -0.48 7.27 -3.03
CA GLY A 19 -0.79 6.48 -4.22
C GLY A 19 -1.88 5.42 -4.00
N LEU A 20 -2.15 5.05 -2.75
CA LEU A 20 -3.23 4.13 -2.38
C LEU A 20 -4.59 4.81 -2.16
N GLY A 21 -4.68 6.14 -2.35
CA GLY A 21 -5.92 6.89 -2.17
C GLY A 21 -6.21 7.34 -0.74
N VAL A 22 -5.24 7.23 0.17
CA VAL A 22 -5.37 7.73 1.54
C VAL A 22 -5.45 9.26 1.55
N CYS A 23 -6.41 9.83 2.30
CA CYS A 23 -6.63 11.28 2.37
C CYS A 23 -5.52 12.03 3.13
N GLU A 24 -5.44 13.35 2.94
CA GLU A 24 -4.33 14.18 3.44
C GLU A 24 -4.18 14.17 4.96
N GLU A 25 -5.30 14.13 5.70
CA GLU A 25 -5.29 14.10 7.16
C GLU A 25 -4.63 12.82 7.70
N LEU A 26 -4.90 11.68 7.06
CA LEU A 26 -4.31 10.40 7.42
C LEU A 26 -2.84 10.32 6.97
N LEU A 27 -2.49 10.91 5.83
CA LEU A 27 -1.08 11.04 5.41
C LEU A 27 -0.26 11.84 6.43
N ALA A 28 -0.79 12.97 6.90
CA ALA A 28 -0.13 13.78 7.93
C ALA A 28 0.06 12.99 9.24
N ALA A 29 -0.92 12.16 9.62
CA ALA A 29 -0.77 11.26 10.76
C ALA A 29 0.30 10.20 10.53
N CYS A 30 0.35 9.58 9.32
CA CYS A 30 1.39 8.63 8.95
C CYS A 30 2.79 9.25 9.04
N GLU A 31 2.99 10.47 8.53
CA GLU A 31 4.27 11.18 8.63
C GLU A 31 4.67 11.46 10.09
N ASN A 32 3.73 11.92 10.92
CA ASN A 32 3.97 12.17 12.34
C ASN A 32 4.35 10.89 13.11
N LEU A 33 3.85 9.73 12.66
CA LEU A 33 4.19 8.41 13.20
C LEU A 33 5.46 7.80 12.57
N GLY A 34 6.04 8.46 11.56
CA GLY A 34 7.20 7.95 10.82
C GLY A 34 6.87 6.81 9.84
N TRP A 35 5.60 6.61 9.50
CA TRP A 35 5.14 5.60 8.56
C TRP A 35 5.27 6.11 7.12
N LYS A 36 6.44 5.89 6.53
CA LYS A 36 6.77 6.40 5.19
C LYS A 36 6.28 5.53 4.03
N VAL A 37 6.17 4.23 4.27
CA VAL A 37 5.84 3.24 3.23
C VAL A 37 4.77 2.28 3.77
N PRO A 38 3.69 2.04 3.01
CA PRO A 38 2.71 1.02 3.37
C PRO A 38 3.35 -0.38 3.37
N SER A 39 2.96 -1.20 4.33
CA SER A 39 3.31 -2.63 4.31
C SER A 39 2.65 -3.34 3.13
N LYS A 40 3.16 -4.53 2.77
CA LYS A 40 2.60 -5.33 1.66
C LYS A 40 1.11 -5.62 1.80
N ILE A 41 0.63 -5.87 3.03
CA ILE A 41 -0.80 -6.11 3.26
C ILE A 41 -1.60 -4.83 3.10
N GLN A 42 -1.10 -3.69 3.60
CA GLN A 42 -1.76 -2.39 3.44
C GLN A 42 -1.83 -1.97 1.97
N ALA A 43 -0.75 -2.14 1.19
CA ALA A 43 -0.74 -1.83 -0.24
C ALA A 43 -1.76 -2.64 -1.04
N GLN A 44 -2.03 -3.88 -0.62
CA GLN A 44 -3.04 -4.73 -1.25
C GLN A 44 -4.46 -4.46 -0.72
N SER A 45 -4.62 -4.16 0.56
CA SER A 45 -5.93 -4.08 1.21
C SER A 45 -6.53 -2.68 1.24
N ILE A 46 -5.72 -1.62 1.32
CA ILE A 46 -6.23 -0.23 1.41
C ILE A 46 -7.09 0.14 0.20
N PRO A 47 -6.68 -0.11 -1.06
CA PRO A 47 -7.50 0.26 -2.22
C PRO A 47 -8.90 -0.37 -2.16
N HIS A 48 -8.97 -1.67 -1.85
CA HIS A 48 -10.24 -2.40 -1.73
C HIS A 48 -11.11 -1.94 -0.55
N ALA A 49 -10.51 -1.39 0.51
CA ALA A 49 -11.26 -0.87 1.65
C ALA A 49 -11.85 0.53 1.41
N LEU A 50 -11.36 1.24 0.39
CA LEU A 50 -11.78 2.60 0.03
C LEU A 50 -12.78 2.64 -1.14
N GLU A 51 -13.15 1.48 -1.71
CA GLU A 51 -14.17 1.31 -2.75
C GLU A 51 -15.61 1.56 -2.25
#